data_AF-A0A166XGJ3-F1
#
_entry.id   AF-A0A166XGJ3-F1
#
_cell.length_a   1.000
_cell.length_b   1.000
_cell.length_c   1.000
_cell.angle_alpha   90.00
_cell.angle_beta   90.00
_cell.angle_gamma   90.00
#
_symmetry.space_group_name_H-M   'P 1'
#
loop_
_entity.id
_entity.type
_entity.pdbx_description
1 polymer ?
#
loop_
_entity_poly.entity_id
_entity_poly.type
_entity_poly.pdbx_seq_one_letter_code
_entity_poly.pdbx_strand_id
1 'polypeptide(L)'
;MKAVYLSAITLTLGLSINQAQAANCEGVKVYPDWPKLDWQGKPSHADTGDKMQHDNKLYQANWWTKSEPGSNTAWQYLGRCSDGTQITPVEKYGQLRVCGTGLCSEKNERIQLRGMSSHGLQWYGLGKCMTDVSLDVLAYDWQADIVRLSLYVQEGGYENDPAGFTAQMNTLIEMASQRGLYVLVDWHQLTPGDPNFNLDLAKQFFTDIVTSNKHRKNVIYDIANEPNKVEWSQIRHYADQVIPVIRNIQPNALILLGTHGWSTFGASSGGSVQDVLNDPVKFDNIMYTFHFYAASHKDYYRSVLDQASDVLPVFVSEWGTQNYDGDGPNDFVSAQQYIDLMARKKISWTNWNYSDDFRSGAVFKRGACTSQNFSDSQLKEAGAWVKARISEGK
;
A
#
# COMPACT_ATOMS: atom_id res chain seq x y z
N MET A 1 -57.99 1.79 -33.03
CA MET A 1 -57.80 0.45 -32.40
C MET A 1 -56.48 -0.11 -32.91
N LYS A 2 -55.43 -0.41 -32.15
CA LYS A 2 -55.13 -0.39 -30.71
C LYS A 2 -53.65 -0.01 -30.60
N ALA A 3 -53.30 0.84 -29.63
CA ALA A 3 -51.92 1.09 -29.24
C ALA A 3 -51.36 -0.17 -28.54
N VAL A 4 -50.16 -0.61 -28.91
CA VAL A 4 -49.41 -1.64 -28.20
C VAL A 4 -48.24 -0.95 -27.52
N TYR A 5 -48.33 -0.82 -26.20
CA TYR A 5 -47.25 -0.38 -25.34
C TYR A 5 -46.26 -1.55 -25.20
N LEU A 6 -45.00 -1.35 -25.64
CA LEU A 6 -43.90 -2.20 -25.18
C LEU A 6 -43.43 -1.67 -23.82
N SER A 7 -43.76 -2.40 -22.77
CA SER A 7 -43.13 -2.22 -21.46
C SER A 7 -41.73 -2.82 -21.51
N ALA A 8 -40.71 -1.97 -21.38
CA ALA A 8 -39.35 -2.42 -21.11
C ALA A 8 -39.30 -2.97 -19.67
N ILE A 9 -39.14 -4.28 -19.54
CA ILE A 9 -38.81 -4.92 -18.26
C ILE A 9 -37.31 -4.70 -18.05
N THR A 10 -36.95 -3.71 -17.24
CA THR A 10 -35.60 -3.56 -16.73
C THR A 10 -35.36 -4.68 -15.72
N LEU A 11 -34.70 -5.75 -16.16
CA LEU A 11 -34.24 -6.80 -15.27
C LEU A 11 -32.99 -6.30 -14.54
N THR A 12 -33.17 -5.61 -13.42
CA THR A 12 -32.08 -5.35 -12.48
C THR A 12 -31.66 -6.68 -11.85
N LEU A 13 -30.66 -7.33 -12.44
CA LEU A 13 -29.84 -8.30 -11.72
C LEU A 13 -29.12 -7.54 -10.61
N GLY A 14 -29.67 -7.61 -9.41
CA GLY A 14 -28.95 -7.27 -8.19
C GLY A 14 -27.81 -8.26 -8.02
N LEU A 15 -26.64 -7.92 -8.55
CA LEU A 15 -25.38 -8.46 -8.06
C LEU A 15 -25.27 -7.99 -6.61
N SER A 16 -25.55 -8.89 -5.67
CA SER A 16 -25.21 -8.68 -4.27
C SER A 16 -23.70 -8.63 -4.18
N ILE A 17 -23.17 -7.41 -4.21
CA ILE A 17 -21.80 -7.08 -3.86
C ILE A 17 -21.70 -7.45 -2.38
N ASN A 18 -20.93 -8.49 -2.05
CA ASN A 18 -20.54 -8.75 -0.66
C ASN A 18 -19.57 -7.64 -0.27
N GLN A 19 -20.13 -6.49 0.10
CA GLN A 19 -19.42 -5.45 0.82
C GLN A 19 -18.90 -6.08 2.11
N ALA A 20 -17.60 -5.94 2.40
CA ALA A 20 -17.14 -5.97 3.78
C ALA A 20 -17.68 -4.68 4.44
N GLN A 21 -18.96 -4.71 4.79
CA GLN A 21 -19.61 -3.65 5.54
C GLN A 21 -18.96 -3.55 6.90
N ALA A 22 -18.83 -2.31 7.40
CA ALA A 22 -18.84 -2.07 8.83
C ALA A 22 -19.93 -2.94 9.46
N ALA A 23 -19.51 -3.90 10.29
CA ALA A 23 -20.46 -4.79 10.92
C ALA A 23 -21.07 -4.03 12.10
N ASN A 24 -22.40 -3.99 12.16
CA ASN A 24 -23.04 -3.51 13.37
C ASN A 24 -22.75 -4.50 14.50
N CYS A 25 -21.87 -4.11 15.41
CA CYS A 25 -21.51 -4.88 16.59
C CYS A 25 -22.25 -4.44 17.84
N GLU A 26 -23.21 -3.52 17.72
CA GLU A 26 -24.05 -3.10 18.82
C GLU A 26 -24.76 -4.32 19.44
N GLY A 27 -24.56 -4.51 20.74
CA GLY A 27 -25.14 -5.61 21.51
C GLY A 27 -24.50 -6.99 21.29
N VAL A 28 -23.48 -7.13 20.44
CA VAL A 28 -22.74 -8.40 20.29
C VAL A 28 -21.78 -8.58 21.46
N LYS A 29 -21.73 -9.79 22.04
CA LYS A 29 -20.82 -10.10 23.15
C LYS A 29 -19.35 -10.08 22.73
N VAL A 30 -18.47 -9.62 23.63
CA VAL A 30 -17.01 -9.52 23.41
C VAL A 30 -16.31 -10.67 24.11
N TYR A 31 -15.40 -11.36 23.43
CA TYR A 31 -14.60 -12.42 24.03
C TYR A 31 -13.76 -11.91 25.22
N PRO A 32 -13.74 -12.64 26.37
CA PRO A 32 -14.21 -14.01 26.59
C PRO A 32 -15.65 -14.18 27.10
N ASP A 33 -16.50 -13.15 27.05
CA ASP A 33 -17.90 -13.24 27.49
C ASP A 33 -18.76 -14.00 26.46
N TRP A 34 -18.72 -15.32 26.52
CA TRP A 34 -19.46 -16.20 25.60
C TRP A 34 -20.96 -15.91 25.53
N PRO A 35 -21.58 -16.01 24.33
CA PRO A 35 -23.01 -15.78 24.13
C PRO A 35 -23.89 -16.85 24.81
N LYS A 36 -23.37 -18.06 25.07
CA LYS A 36 -24.10 -19.14 25.75
C LYS A 36 -23.55 -19.42 27.13
N LEU A 37 -24.45 -19.80 28.02
CA LEU A 37 -24.16 -20.18 29.39
C LEU A 37 -24.05 -21.71 29.52
N ASP A 38 -23.25 -22.17 30.47
CA ASP A 38 -23.26 -23.55 30.93
C ASP A 38 -24.44 -23.83 31.90
N TRP A 39 -24.53 -25.05 32.40
CA TRP A 39 -25.56 -25.47 33.36
C TRP A 39 -25.50 -24.72 34.71
N GLN A 40 -24.37 -24.07 35.03
CA GLN A 40 -24.20 -23.23 36.22
C GLN A 40 -24.55 -21.76 35.94
N GLY A 41 -24.95 -21.42 34.71
CA GLY A 41 -25.25 -20.06 34.29
C GLY A 41 -24.01 -19.23 33.95
N LYS A 42 -22.84 -19.84 33.69
CA LYS A 42 -21.60 -19.12 33.36
C LYS A 42 -21.34 -19.11 31.84
N PRO A 43 -20.86 -17.98 31.26
CA PRO A 43 -20.46 -17.93 29.85
C PRO A 43 -19.48 -19.06 29.51
N SER A 44 -19.76 -19.84 28.46
CA SER A 44 -18.96 -21.04 28.17
C SER A 44 -18.70 -21.38 26.71
N HIS A 45 -19.57 -21.03 25.75
CA HIS A 45 -19.43 -21.40 24.34
C HIS A 45 -20.25 -20.52 23.39
N ALA A 46 -20.07 -20.74 22.09
CA ALA A 46 -20.93 -20.25 21.03
C ALA A 46 -21.55 -21.44 20.27
N ASP A 47 -22.84 -21.34 19.93
CA ASP A 47 -23.55 -22.26 19.05
C ASP A 47 -23.47 -21.80 17.59
N THR A 48 -23.85 -22.66 16.64
CA THR A 48 -23.94 -22.31 15.21
C THR A 48 -24.74 -21.03 15.01
N GLY A 49 -24.15 -20.06 14.29
CA GLY A 49 -24.77 -18.78 13.97
C GLY A 49 -24.62 -17.71 15.05
N ASP A 50 -24.15 -18.04 16.25
CA ASP A 50 -23.86 -17.04 17.27
C ASP A 50 -22.75 -16.10 16.80
N LYS A 51 -22.90 -14.82 17.15
CA LYS A 51 -21.93 -13.78 16.84
C LYS A 51 -21.15 -13.38 18.08
N MET A 52 -19.86 -13.11 17.88
CA MET A 52 -18.96 -12.71 18.96
C MET A 52 -17.91 -11.76 18.43
N GLN A 53 -17.60 -10.73 19.22
CA GLN A 53 -16.53 -9.79 18.93
C GLN A 53 -15.22 -10.30 19.52
N HIS A 54 -14.13 -10.12 18.78
CA HIS A 54 -12.78 -10.32 19.28
C HIS A 54 -11.83 -9.41 18.47
N ASP A 55 -10.94 -8.66 19.12
CA ASP A 55 -10.01 -7.72 18.46
C ASP A 55 -10.67 -6.77 17.43
N ASN A 56 -11.82 -6.17 17.80
CA ASN A 56 -12.64 -5.30 16.95
C ASN A 56 -13.11 -5.94 15.64
N LYS A 57 -13.14 -7.27 15.59
CA LYS A 57 -13.65 -8.07 14.48
C LYS A 57 -14.90 -8.82 14.93
N LEU A 58 -15.92 -8.81 14.09
CA LEU A 58 -17.12 -9.61 14.25
C LEU A 58 -16.89 -10.98 13.64
N TYR A 59 -17.14 -12.02 14.43
CA TYR A 59 -17.12 -13.40 13.99
C TYR A 59 -18.49 -14.04 14.18
N GLN A 60 -18.80 -15.04 13.35
CA GLN A 60 -19.93 -15.94 13.50
C GLN A 60 -19.44 -17.38 13.63
N ALA A 61 -19.94 -18.10 14.62
CA ALA A 61 -19.62 -19.51 14.80
C ALA A 61 -20.25 -20.36 13.68
N ASN A 62 -19.46 -21.15 12.98
CA ASN A 62 -19.91 -22.08 11.95
C ASN A 62 -20.57 -23.33 12.55
N TRP A 63 -20.16 -23.70 13.77
CA TRP A 63 -20.71 -24.78 14.59
C TRP A 63 -20.38 -24.52 16.06
N TRP A 64 -20.89 -25.38 16.95
CA TRP A 64 -20.59 -25.31 18.38
C TRP A 64 -19.08 -25.21 18.64
N THR A 65 -18.64 -24.19 19.38
CA THR A 65 -17.22 -24.00 19.65
C THR A 65 -16.94 -23.34 21.00
N LYS A 66 -15.77 -23.66 21.55
CA LYS A 66 -15.13 -22.99 22.69
C LYS A 66 -13.76 -22.40 22.33
N SER A 67 -13.37 -22.47 21.06
CA SER A 67 -12.11 -21.87 20.61
C SER A 67 -12.26 -20.37 20.47
N GLU A 68 -11.23 -19.62 20.84
CA GLU A 68 -11.16 -18.17 20.70
C GLU A 68 -11.60 -17.68 19.30
N PRO A 69 -12.44 -16.63 19.18
CA PRO A 69 -12.91 -16.16 17.89
C PRO A 69 -11.77 -15.79 16.94
N GLY A 70 -11.83 -16.31 15.71
CA GLY A 70 -10.79 -16.14 14.69
C GLY A 70 -9.59 -17.08 14.82
N SER A 71 -9.53 -17.95 15.84
CA SER A 71 -8.38 -18.82 16.07
C SER A 71 -8.33 -20.04 15.14
N ASN A 72 -9.46 -20.43 14.53
CA ASN A 72 -9.56 -21.57 13.62
C ASN A 72 -10.83 -21.47 12.74
N THR A 73 -11.09 -22.52 11.96
CA THR A 73 -12.22 -22.59 11.01
C THR A 73 -13.60 -22.70 11.64
N ALA A 74 -13.71 -22.82 12.97
CA ALA A 74 -15.00 -22.75 13.65
C ALA A 74 -15.64 -21.35 13.58
N TRP A 75 -14.87 -20.33 13.18
CA TRP A 75 -15.33 -18.94 13.06
C TRP A 75 -15.27 -18.44 11.63
N GLN A 76 -16.37 -17.83 11.18
CA GLN A 76 -16.44 -17.03 9.97
C GLN A 76 -16.29 -15.56 10.33
N TYR A 77 -15.33 -14.86 9.72
CA TYR A 77 -15.21 -13.41 9.85
C TYR A 77 -16.34 -12.71 9.09
N LEU A 78 -17.05 -11.79 9.77
CA LEU A 78 -18.19 -11.06 9.23
C LEU A 78 -17.90 -9.57 8.96
N GLY A 79 -16.73 -9.06 9.32
CA GLY A 79 -16.36 -7.65 9.19
C GLY A 79 -15.88 -7.05 10.51
N ARG A 80 -15.35 -5.83 10.47
CA ARG A 80 -14.96 -5.11 11.68
C ARG A 80 -16.15 -4.52 12.41
N CYS A 81 -16.10 -4.55 13.73
CA CYS A 81 -16.95 -3.75 14.56
C CYS A 81 -16.59 -2.30 14.36
N SER A 82 -17.50 -1.54 13.74
CA SER A 82 -17.35 -0.10 13.62
C SER A 82 -17.58 0.51 15.00
N ASP A 83 -16.52 0.63 15.78
CA ASP A 83 -16.47 1.66 16.78
C ASP A 83 -16.28 2.95 15.97
N GLY A 84 -17.27 3.84 15.91
CA GLY A 84 -17.21 5.10 15.16
C GLY A 84 -16.13 6.10 15.66
N THR A 85 -14.93 5.61 16.00
CA THR A 85 -13.87 6.28 16.76
C THR A 85 -12.47 6.11 16.19
N GLN A 86 -12.19 5.15 15.28
CA GLN A 86 -10.87 5.06 14.66
C GLN A 86 -10.81 5.94 13.40
N ILE A 87 -10.31 7.17 13.56
CA ILE A 87 -10.10 8.13 12.47
C ILE A 87 -9.09 7.52 11.50
N THR A 88 -9.48 7.31 10.24
CA THR A 88 -8.60 6.77 9.22
C THR A 88 -7.43 7.73 8.91
N PRO A 89 -6.31 7.24 8.37
CA PRO A 89 -5.21 8.10 7.94
C PRO A 89 -5.64 9.27 7.05
N VAL A 90 -6.54 9.02 6.08
CA VAL A 90 -7.06 10.04 5.16
C VAL A 90 -7.98 11.03 5.87
N GLU A 91 -8.84 10.60 6.78
CA GLU A 91 -9.67 11.53 7.58
C GLU A 91 -8.82 12.37 8.54
N LYS A 92 -7.73 11.79 9.06
CA LYS A 92 -6.82 12.47 9.99
C LYS A 92 -5.99 13.54 9.30
N TYR A 93 -5.42 13.22 8.14
CA TYR A 93 -4.42 14.07 7.49
C TYR A 93 -4.93 14.81 6.23
N GLY A 94 -6.05 14.39 5.63
CA GLY A 94 -6.67 15.07 4.49
C GLY A 94 -5.83 15.10 3.21
N GLN A 95 -5.94 16.18 2.44
CA GLN A 95 -5.12 16.34 1.23
C GLN A 95 -3.66 16.63 1.58
N LEU A 96 -2.76 15.77 1.14
CA LEU A 96 -1.33 15.92 1.41
C LEU A 96 -0.65 16.89 0.43
N ARG A 97 0.43 17.51 0.91
CA ARG A 97 1.33 18.33 0.10
C ARG A 97 2.75 18.35 0.63
N VAL A 98 3.70 18.68 -0.23
CA VAL A 98 5.07 18.96 0.16
C VAL A 98 5.13 20.27 0.97
N CYS A 99 5.94 20.26 2.02
CA CYS A 99 6.21 21.40 2.90
C CYS A 99 7.68 21.40 3.32
N GLY A 100 8.46 22.39 2.88
CA GLY A 100 9.92 22.38 3.07
C GLY A 100 10.52 21.09 2.51
N THR A 101 11.22 20.33 3.36
CA THR A 101 11.83 19.03 3.00
C THR A 101 10.97 17.82 3.38
N GLY A 102 9.67 18.00 3.64
CA GLY A 102 8.81 16.94 4.15
C GLY A 102 7.44 16.89 3.51
N LEU A 103 6.64 15.94 4.01
CA LEU A 103 5.23 15.74 3.66
C LEU A 103 4.36 16.31 4.78
N CYS A 104 3.35 17.10 4.41
CA CYS A 104 2.41 17.69 5.35
C CYS A 104 0.96 17.27 5.08
N SER A 105 0.19 17.24 6.16
CA SER A 105 -1.28 17.17 6.15
C SER A 105 -1.91 18.44 5.57
N GLU A 106 -3.22 18.42 5.36
CA GLU A 106 -3.99 19.60 4.92
C GLU A 106 -3.91 20.76 5.93
N LYS A 107 -3.62 20.45 7.21
CA LYS A 107 -3.41 21.41 8.30
C LYS A 107 -1.96 21.92 8.40
N ASN A 108 -1.10 21.58 7.42
CA ASN A 108 0.31 21.96 7.38
C ASN A 108 1.16 21.34 8.51
N GLU A 109 0.76 20.20 9.05
CA GLU A 109 1.53 19.45 10.05
C GLU A 109 2.44 18.46 9.33
N ARG A 110 3.73 18.39 9.71
CA ARG A 110 4.66 17.41 9.13
C ARG A 110 4.31 16.00 9.60
N ILE A 111 4.07 15.11 8.66
CA ILE A 111 3.62 13.73 8.91
C ILE A 111 4.60 12.70 8.36
N GLN A 112 4.37 11.45 8.74
CA GLN A 112 5.05 10.28 8.19
C GLN A 112 3.99 9.21 7.89
N LEU A 113 3.89 8.79 6.64
CA LEU A 113 3.09 7.63 6.23
C LEU A 113 3.94 6.37 6.33
N ARG A 114 3.39 5.29 6.87
CA ARG A 114 4.06 4.01 7.00
C ARG A 114 3.17 2.91 6.46
N GLY A 115 3.72 2.04 5.62
CA GLY A 115 2.89 1.11 4.88
C GLY A 115 3.64 -0.01 4.19
N MET A 116 2.91 -0.69 3.32
CA MET A 116 3.40 -1.82 2.54
C MET A 116 3.27 -1.55 1.06
N SER A 117 4.24 -2.04 0.29
CA SER A 117 4.13 -2.20 -1.15
C SER A 117 3.54 -3.56 -1.47
N SER A 118 2.64 -3.64 -2.44
CA SER A 118 2.38 -4.91 -3.12
C SER A 118 3.67 -5.40 -3.79
N HIS A 119 3.74 -6.69 -4.11
CA HIS A 119 4.63 -7.14 -5.18
C HIS A 119 4.03 -6.69 -6.53
N GLY A 120 4.72 -6.96 -7.64
CA GLY A 120 4.18 -6.82 -9.00
C GLY A 120 2.74 -7.34 -9.14
N LEU A 121 1.82 -6.45 -9.53
CA LEU A 121 0.38 -6.74 -9.61
C LEU A 121 0.03 -7.83 -10.63
N GLN A 122 0.83 -8.03 -11.67
CA GLN A 122 0.69 -9.14 -12.61
C GLN A 122 0.82 -10.51 -11.92
N TRP A 123 1.66 -10.60 -10.88
CA TRP A 123 1.90 -11.85 -10.16
C TRP A 123 1.03 -11.99 -8.92
N TYR A 124 0.88 -10.93 -8.12
CA TYR A 124 0.28 -11.00 -6.78
C TYR A 124 -0.83 -9.95 -6.56
N GLY A 125 -1.35 -9.33 -7.62
CA GLY A 125 -2.35 -8.26 -7.55
C GLY A 125 -3.78 -8.72 -7.20
N LEU A 126 -4.76 -8.11 -7.85
CA LEU A 126 -6.18 -8.24 -7.53
C LEU A 126 -6.64 -9.71 -7.55
N GLY A 127 -7.34 -10.12 -6.49
CA GLY A 127 -7.86 -11.48 -6.36
C GLY A 127 -6.81 -12.54 -6.01
N LYS A 128 -5.53 -12.14 -5.88
CA LYS A 128 -4.43 -13.00 -5.43
C LYS A 128 -4.03 -12.63 -4.01
N CYS A 129 -3.00 -11.81 -3.83
CA CYS A 129 -2.62 -11.29 -2.51
C CYS A 129 -3.32 -9.96 -2.19
N MET A 130 -3.84 -9.23 -3.19
CA MET A 130 -4.61 -8.01 -2.97
C MET A 130 -6.12 -8.33 -3.04
N THR A 131 -6.70 -8.62 -1.89
CA THR A 131 -8.11 -8.97 -1.70
C THR A 131 -8.73 -8.12 -0.61
N ASP A 132 -10.05 -8.19 -0.44
CA ASP A 132 -10.71 -7.47 0.65
C ASP A 132 -10.17 -7.87 2.02
N VAL A 133 -9.96 -9.17 2.25
CA VAL A 133 -9.45 -9.69 3.52
C VAL A 133 -8.03 -9.19 3.76
N SER A 134 -7.16 -9.21 2.75
CA SER A 134 -5.76 -8.80 2.92
C SER A 134 -5.61 -7.30 3.13
N LEU A 135 -6.42 -6.49 2.44
CA LEU A 135 -6.44 -5.04 2.60
C LEU A 135 -7.10 -4.61 3.90
N ASP A 136 -8.11 -5.35 4.39
CA ASP A 136 -8.64 -5.17 5.74
C ASP A 136 -7.54 -5.39 6.78
N VAL A 137 -6.78 -6.49 6.68
CA VAL A 137 -5.68 -6.75 7.61
C VAL A 137 -4.63 -5.64 7.56
N LEU A 138 -4.27 -5.16 6.37
CA LEU A 138 -3.30 -4.07 6.23
C LEU A 138 -3.80 -2.75 6.86
N ALA A 139 -5.03 -2.35 6.55
CA ALA A 139 -5.58 -1.09 7.03
C ALA A 139 -5.87 -1.09 8.52
N TYR A 140 -6.36 -2.22 9.02
CA TYR A 140 -7.09 -2.26 10.27
C TYR A 140 -6.32 -2.98 11.38
N ASP A 141 -5.65 -4.08 11.06
CA ASP A 141 -4.82 -4.83 12.00
C ASP A 141 -3.41 -4.23 12.05
N TRP A 142 -2.75 -4.09 10.90
CA TRP A 142 -1.42 -3.47 10.83
C TRP A 142 -1.47 -1.95 11.04
N GLN A 143 -2.66 -1.35 10.88
CA GLN A 143 -2.89 0.10 10.96
C GLN A 143 -1.98 0.88 10.01
N ALA A 144 -1.78 0.39 8.78
CA ALA A 144 -1.00 1.09 7.78
C ALA A 144 -1.62 2.45 7.42
N ASP A 145 -0.78 3.43 7.10
CA ASP A 145 -1.25 4.73 6.60
C ASP A 145 -1.42 4.70 5.08
N ILE A 146 -0.63 3.86 4.40
CA ILE A 146 -0.49 3.85 2.95
C ILE A 146 -0.30 2.43 2.42
N VAL A 147 -0.81 2.18 1.21
CA VAL A 147 -0.44 1.01 0.40
C VAL A 147 0.14 1.48 -0.94
N ARG A 148 1.28 0.91 -1.34
CA ARG A 148 1.86 1.09 -2.67
C ARG A 148 1.40 -0.03 -3.59
N LEU A 149 0.93 0.32 -4.78
CA LEU A 149 0.42 -0.61 -5.79
C LEU A 149 1.41 -0.66 -6.95
N SER A 150 2.27 -1.67 -6.93
CA SER A 150 3.42 -1.79 -7.84
C SER A 150 3.06 -2.47 -9.15
N LEU A 151 2.84 -1.67 -10.18
CA LEU A 151 2.49 -2.16 -11.51
C LEU A 151 3.71 -2.16 -12.42
N TYR A 152 4.30 -3.34 -12.62
CA TYR A 152 5.39 -3.49 -13.59
C TYR A 152 4.92 -3.10 -14.98
N VAL A 153 5.83 -2.53 -15.77
CA VAL A 153 5.55 -2.24 -17.18
C VAL A 153 5.84 -3.46 -18.04
N GLN A 154 7.06 -3.97 -17.92
CA GLN A 154 7.54 -5.21 -18.53
C GLN A 154 7.19 -6.43 -17.65
N GLU A 155 7.79 -7.59 -17.93
CA GLU A 155 7.71 -8.80 -17.09
C GLU A 155 6.27 -9.33 -16.91
N GLY A 156 5.48 -9.25 -17.98
CA GLY A 156 4.06 -9.61 -17.97
C GLY A 156 3.15 -8.54 -17.37
N GLY A 157 3.69 -7.34 -17.14
CA GLY A 157 2.98 -6.17 -16.62
C GLY A 157 2.22 -5.38 -17.68
N TYR A 158 2.06 -4.08 -17.41
CA TYR A 158 1.17 -3.15 -18.11
C TYR A 158 1.23 -3.23 -19.64
N GLU A 159 2.43 -3.38 -20.24
CA GLU A 159 2.58 -3.39 -21.71
C GLU A 159 1.79 -4.53 -22.39
N ASN A 160 1.50 -5.61 -21.66
CA ASN A 160 0.81 -6.79 -22.19
C ASN A 160 -0.71 -6.62 -22.24
N ASP A 161 -1.28 -5.84 -21.31
CA ASP A 161 -2.71 -5.55 -21.26
C ASP A 161 -2.97 -4.20 -20.57
N PRO A 162 -2.72 -3.06 -21.27
CA PRO A 162 -2.89 -1.74 -20.68
C PRO A 162 -4.30 -1.50 -20.11
N ALA A 163 -5.34 -1.96 -20.82
CA ALA A 163 -6.72 -1.79 -20.38
C ALA A 163 -7.04 -2.61 -19.13
N GLY A 164 -6.65 -3.88 -19.09
CA GLY A 164 -6.87 -4.76 -17.95
C GLY A 164 -6.09 -4.31 -16.70
N PHE A 165 -4.84 -3.88 -16.86
CA PHE A 165 -4.05 -3.37 -15.73
C PHE A 165 -4.51 -2.01 -15.24
N THR A 166 -4.99 -1.11 -16.12
CA THR A 166 -5.67 0.13 -15.70
C THR A 166 -6.94 -0.17 -14.90
N ALA A 167 -7.77 -1.13 -15.34
CA ALA A 167 -8.97 -1.54 -14.61
C ALA A 167 -8.62 -2.16 -13.24
N GLN A 168 -7.59 -3.00 -13.19
CA GLN A 168 -7.09 -3.58 -11.96
C GLN A 168 -6.60 -2.50 -10.98
N MET A 169 -5.79 -1.55 -11.45
CA MET A 169 -5.28 -0.44 -10.65
C MET A 169 -6.43 0.41 -10.08
N ASN A 170 -7.41 0.78 -10.90
CA ASN A 170 -8.59 1.52 -10.45
C ASN A 170 -9.39 0.78 -9.36
N THR A 171 -9.55 -0.53 -9.51
CA THR A 171 -10.24 -1.37 -8.52
C THR A 171 -9.48 -1.36 -7.19
N LEU A 172 -8.16 -1.55 -7.22
CA LEU A 172 -7.33 -1.56 -6.02
C LEU A 172 -7.24 -0.17 -5.34
N ILE A 173 -7.20 0.92 -6.12
CA ILE A 173 -7.30 2.29 -5.58
C ILE A 173 -8.61 2.46 -4.83
N GLU A 174 -9.74 2.02 -5.39
CA GLU A 174 -11.04 2.11 -4.73
C GLU A 174 -11.06 1.27 -3.43
N MET A 175 -10.63 0.01 -3.49
CA MET A 175 -10.60 -0.89 -2.32
C MET A 175 -9.76 -0.30 -1.17
N ALA A 176 -8.59 0.25 -1.47
CA ALA A 176 -7.74 0.88 -0.45
C ALA A 176 -8.34 2.20 0.05
N SER A 177 -8.95 3.00 -0.82
CA SER A 177 -9.60 4.26 -0.47
C SER A 177 -10.80 4.07 0.47
N GLN A 178 -11.61 3.03 0.25
CA GLN A 178 -12.73 2.67 1.14
C GLN A 178 -12.28 2.33 2.56
N ARG A 179 -11.01 1.94 2.73
CA ARG A 179 -10.38 1.63 4.02
C ARG A 179 -9.65 2.82 4.63
N GLY A 180 -9.71 3.98 3.97
CA GLY A 180 -9.08 5.22 4.42
C GLY A 180 -7.54 5.19 4.35
N LEU A 181 -6.97 4.33 3.51
CA LEU A 181 -5.54 4.31 3.21
C LEU A 181 -5.18 5.38 2.17
N TYR A 182 -4.00 5.96 2.27
CA TYR A 182 -3.34 6.56 1.11
C TYR A 182 -2.94 5.48 0.12
N VAL A 183 -2.94 5.82 -1.18
CA VAL A 183 -2.57 4.90 -2.25
C VAL A 183 -1.44 5.51 -3.06
N LEU A 184 -0.28 4.85 -3.07
CA LEU A 184 0.81 5.17 -3.98
C LEU A 184 0.68 4.34 -5.25
N VAL A 185 0.26 4.97 -6.33
CA VAL A 185 0.21 4.36 -7.67
C VAL A 185 1.60 4.39 -8.25
N ASP A 186 2.16 3.20 -8.47
CA ASP A 186 3.56 3.06 -8.83
C ASP A 186 3.71 2.52 -10.25
N TRP A 187 4.25 3.38 -11.14
CA TRP A 187 4.72 3.01 -12.46
C TRP A 187 6.05 2.28 -12.31
N HIS A 188 5.95 0.96 -12.14
CA HIS A 188 7.04 0.13 -11.67
C HIS A 188 7.99 -0.27 -12.80
N GLN A 189 8.64 0.72 -13.40
CA GLN A 189 9.71 0.50 -14.36
C GLN A 189 10.98 0.00 -13.65
N LEU A 190 11.65 -0.98 -14.24
CA LEU A 190 12.85 -1.62 -13.70
C LEU A 190 13.79 -2.05 -14.81
N THR A 191 13.31 -2.89 -15.73
CA THR A 191 14.04 -3.31 -16.93
C THR A 191 13.14 -3.17 -18.16
N PRO A 192 13.48 -2.32 -19.14
CA PRO A 192 14.64 -1.43 -19.22
C PRO A 192 14.69 -0.36 -18.11
N GLY A 193 15.89 0.14 -17.81
CA GLY A 193 16.11 1.08 -16.69
C GLY A 193 15.94 2.56 -17.02
N ASP A 194 15.93 2.94 -18.30
CA ASP A 194 15.66 4.31 -18.74
C ASP A 194 14.14 4.55 -18.82
N PRO A 195 13.56 5.46 -18.01
CA PRO A 195 12.13 5.72 -18.01
C PRO A 195 11.59 6.26 -19.33
N ASN A 196 12.47 6.84 -20.18
CA ASN A 196 12.06 7.31 -21.51
C ASN A 196 11.68 6.18 -22.45
N PHE A 197 12.16 4.95 -22.21
CA PHE A 197 11.76 3.77 -22.99
C PHE A 197 10.25 3.55 -22.96
N ASN A 198 9.64 3.80 -21.80
CA ASN A 198 8.23 3.57 -21.54
C ASN A 198 7.40 4.88 -21.56
N LEU A 199 7.93 5.98 -22.11
CA LEU A 199 7.33 7.32 -21.97
C LEU A 199 5.88 7.40 -22.45
N ASP A 200 5.57 6.88 -23.64
CA ASP A 200 4.22 6.96 -24.20
C ASP A 200 3.22 6.11 -23.41
N LEU A 201 3.65 4.92 -22.96
CA LEU A 201 2.82 4.06 -22.10
C LEU A 201 2.58 4.72 -20.73
N ALA A 202 3.59 5.38 -20.15
CA ALA A 202 3.45 6.11 -18.90
C ALA A 202 2.47 7.28 -19.04
N LYS A 203 2.57 8.07 -20.12
CA LYS A 203 1.63 9.17 -20.41
C LYS A 203 0.19 8.65 -20.54
N GLN A 204 0.00 7.54 -21.25
CA GLN A 204 -1.31 6.89 -21.36
C GLN A 204 -1.83 6.44 -19.99
N PHE A 205 -1.05 5.66 -19.26
CA PHE A 205 -1.42 5.14 -17.95
C PHE A 205 -1.81 6.24 -16.97
N PHE A 206 -0.96 7.27 -16.82
CA PHE A 206 -1.25 8.37 -15.91
C PHE A 206 -2.44 9.22 -16.37
N THR A 207 -2.67 9.38 -17.67
CA THR A 207 -3.89 10.02 -18.17
C THR A 207 -5.13 9.26 -17.69
N ASP A 208 -5.15 7.93 -17.85
CA ASP A 208 -6.30 7.10 -17.50
C ASP A 208 -6.54 7.03 -15.99
N ILE A 209 -5.49 6.80 -15.21
CA ILE A 209 -5.57 6.68 -13.74
C ILE A 209 -5.94 8.02 -13.10
N VAL A 210 -5.29 9.12 -13.48
CA VAL A 210 -5.56 10.44 -12.89
C VAL A 210 -6.97 10.89 -13.27
N THR A 211 -7.40 10.68 -14.52
CA THR A 211 -8.77 11.02 -14.95
C THR A 211 -9.82 10.30 -14.10
N SER A 212 -9.62 9.01 -13.86
CA SER A 212 -10.55 8.17 -13.10
C SER A 212 -10.57 8.52 -11.61
N ASN A 213 -9.45 8.99 -11.04
CA ASN A 213 -9.29 9.16 -9.60
C ASN A 213 -9.08 10.60 -9.13
N LYS A 214 -9.14 11.62 -10.01
CA LYS A 214 -8.92 13.05 -9.65
C LYS A 214 -9.84 13.61 -8.55
N HIS A 215 -10.96 12.93 -8.28
CA HIS A 215 -11.90 13.31 -7.22
C HIS A 215 -11.42 12.89 -5.82
N ARG A 216 -10.38 12.05 -5.75
CA ARG A 216 -9.83 11.49 -4.51
C ARG A 216 -8.70 12.37 -3.97
N LYS A 217 -8.63 12.47 -2.64
CA LYS A 217 -7.58 13.23 -1.92
C LYS A 217 -6.38 12.37 -1.49
N ASN A 218 -6.48 11.06 -1.64
CA ASN A 218 -5.58 10.09 -1.04
C ASN A 218 -4.67 9.36 -2.04
N VAL A 219 -4.67 9.77 -3.32
CA VAL A 219 -3.84 9.14 -4.37
C VAL A 219 -2.56 9.95 -4.59
N ILE A 220 -1.44 9.24 -4.62
CA ILE A 220 -0.08 9.74 -4.86
C ILE A 220 0.48 9.00 -6.08
N TYR A 221 1.26 9.67 -6.93
CA TYR A 221 1.75 9.09 -8.19
C TYR A 221 3.26 8.96 -8.19
N ASP A 222 3.79 7.74 -8.12
CA ASP A 222 5.21 7.45 -8.38
C ASP A 222 5.42 7.20 -9.87
N ILE A 223 6.05 8.16 -10.55
CA ILE A 223 6.10 8.17 -12.03
C ILE A 223 7.26 7.37 -12.59
N ALA A 224 8.22 6.94 -11.77
CA ALA A 224 9.31 6.07 -12.19
C ALA A 224 9.95 5.39 -10.96
N ASN A 225 9.65 4.12 -10.76
CA ASN A 225 10.16 3.32 -9.64
C ASN A 225 11.69 3.35 -9.48
N GLU A 226 12.44 2.73 -10.41
CA GLU A 226 13.89 2.56 -10.27
C GLU A 226 14.65 2.87 -11.56
N PRO A 227 14.80 4.16 -11.91
CA PRO A 227 15.73 4.54 -12.96
C PRO A 227 17.13 3.98 -12.73
N ASN A 228 17.64 3.22 -13.70
CA ASN A 228 18.94 2.59 -13.61
C ASN A 228 19.64 2.55 -14.97
N LYS A 229 20.99 2.55 -14.93
CA LYS A 229 21.85 2.65 -16.12
C LYS A 229 21.47 3.86 -17.01
N VAL A 230 21.04 4.94 -16.37
CA VAL A 230 20.57 6.19 -16.97
C VAL A 230 20.96 7.35 -16.07
N GLU A 231 21.37 8.46 -16.69
CA GLU A 231 21.80 9.67 -15.98
C GLU A 231 20.60 10.50 -15.48
N TRP A 232 20.81 11.29 -14.42
CA TRP A 232 19.78 12.17 -13.85
C TRP A 232 19.11 13.08 -14.89
N SER A 233 19.87 13.61 -15.84
CA SER A 233 19.35 14.52 -16.88
C SER A 233 18.27 13.88 -17.76
N GLN A 234 18.37 12.58 -18.04
CA GLN A 234 17.38 11.83 -18.81
C GLN A 234 16.12 11.52 -17.97
N ILE A 235 16.29 11.27 -16.68
CA ILE A 235 15.17 11.10 -15.74
C ILE A 235 14.39 12.41 -15.61
N ARG A 236 15.11 13.53 -15.48
CA ARG A 236 14.50 14.86 -15.47
C ARG A 236 13.75 15.16 -16.77
N HIS A 237 14.34 14.81 -17.92
CA HIS A 237 13.66 14.93 -19.21
C HIS A 237 12.35 14.14 -19.25
N TYR A 238 12.35 12.90 -18.77
CA TYR A 238 11.13 12.10 -18.62
C TYR A 238 10.10 12.79 -17.72
N ALA A 239 10.52 13.31 -16.56
CA ALA A 239 9.64 13.99 -15.62
C ALA A 239 8.99 15.25 -16.22
N ASP A 240 9.76 16.05 -16.97
CA ASP A 240 9.27 17.23 -17.70
C ASP A 240 8.18 16.88 -18.73
N GLN A 241 8.12 15.62 -19.19
CA GLN A 241 7.12 15.13 -20.14
C GLN A 241 5.87 14.54 -19.46
N VAL A 242 6.03 13.87 -18.32
CA VAL A 242 4.92 13.15 -17.65
C VAL A 242 4.21 14.03 -16.62
N ILE A 243 4.92 14.87 -15.87
CA ILE A 243 4.30 15.72 -14.83
C ILE A 243 3.22 16.64 -15.43
N PRO A 244 3.43 17.32 -16.58
CA PRO A 244 2.37 18.13 -17.18
C PRO A 244 1.10 17.35 -17.56
N VAL A 245 1.23 16.08 -17.96
CA VAL A 245 0.08 15.21 -18.26
C VAL A 245 -0.78 15.01 -17.01
N ILE A 246 -0.15 14.69 -15.88
CA ILE A 246 -0.84 14.54 -14.59
C ILE A 246 -1.45 15.88 -14.16
N ARG A 247 -0.68 16.97 -14.20
CA ARG A 247 -1.08 18.30 -13.69
C ARG A 247 -2.19 18.96 -14.51
N ASN A 248 -2.28 18.67 -15.81
CA ASN A 248 -3.40 19.12 -16.64
C ASN A 248 -4.75 18.55 -16.18
N ILE A 249 -4.74 17.39 -15.52
CA ILE A 249 -5.96 16.73 -15.02
C ILE A 249 -6.16 17.03 -13.52
N GLN A 250 -5.08 17.02 -12.75
CA GLN A 250 -5.08 17.28 -11.30
C GLN A 250 -3.93 18.24 -10.93
N PRO A 251 -4.18 19.55 -10.92
CA PRO A 251 -3.14 20.58 -10.74
C PRO A 251 -2.35 20.46 -9.44
N ASN A 252 -2.93 19.88 -8.39
CA ASN A 252 -2.32 19.74 -7.06
C ASN A 252 -1.86 18.30 -6.73
N ALA A 253 -1.74 17.41 -7.73
CA ALA A 253 -1.29 16.03 -7.51
C ALA A 253 0.02 15.95 -6.71
N LEU A 254 0.15 15.01 -5.78
CA LEU A 254 1.44 14.71 -5.15
C LEU A 254 2.15 13.66 -6.00
N ILE A 255 3.35 13.99 -6.47
CA ILE A 255 4.10 13.15 -7.41
C ILE A 255 5.43 12.75 -6.77
N LEU A 256 5.78 11.47 -6.82
CA LEU A 256 7.10 10.96 -6.50
C LEU A 256 7.89 10.71 -7.79
N LEU A 257 9.20 10.94 -7.75
CA LEU A 257 10.11 10.73 -8.87
C LEU A 257 11.34 9.91 -8.44
N GLY A 258 11.53 8.77 -9.11
CA GLY A 258 12.74 7.96 -9.05
C GLY A 258 14.02 8.75 -9.25
N THR A 259 15.06 8.37 -8.52
CA THR A 259 16.42 8.90 -8.75
C THR A 259 17.27 7.86 -9.47
N HIS A 260 18.38 8.28 -10.08
CA HIS A 260 19.27 7.35 -10.78
C HIS A 260 19.94 6.37 -9.80
N GLY A 261 20.40 5.24 -10.34
CA GLY A 261 21.03 4.18 -9.55
C GLY A 261 20.03 3.38 -8.73
N TRP A 262 18.91 2.94 -9.32
CA TRP A 262 17.82 2.24 -8.62
C TRP A 262 17.28 3.07 -7.44
N SER A 263 17.03 4.35 -7.70
CA SER A 263 16.52 5.29 -6.70
C SER A 263 17.43 5.42 -5.47
N THR A 264 18.74 5.51 -5.66
CA THR A 264 19.71 5.71 -4.57
C THR A 264 20.41 7.07 -4.62
N PHE A 265 19.88 8.04 -5.37
CA PHE A 265 20.59 9.27 -5.73
C PHE A 265 21.98 8.99 -6.33
N GLY A 266 22.09 7.96 -7.16
CA GLY A 266 23.33 7.60 -7.83
C GLY A 266 24.34 6.80 -7.04
N ALA A 267 24.09 6.55 -5.75
CA ALA A 267 25.02 5.83 -4.88
C ALA A 267 25.37 4.43 -5.42
N SER A 268 24.47 3.79 -6.16
CA SER A 268 24.68 2.49 -6.82
C SER A 268 25.25 2.57 -8.25
N SER A 269 25.40 3.75 -8.83
CA SER A 269 25.80 3.91 -10.24
C SER A 269 26.88 4.99 -10.49
N GLY A 270 27.65 5.34 -9.45
CA GLY A 270 28.76 6.31 -9.56
C GLY A 270 28.34 7.79 -9.59
N GLY A 271 27.05 8.07 -9.38
CA GLY A 271 26.52 9.43 -9.21
C GLY A 271 26.41 9.82 -7.74
N SER A 272 25.75 10.95 -7.48
CA SER A 272 25.53 11.44 -6.12
C SER A 272 24.26 12.29 -5.97
N VAL A 273 23.92 12.61 -4.72
CA VAL A 273 22.86 13.58 -4.38
C VAL A 273 23.04 14.91 -5.13
N GLN A 274 24.28 15.31 -5.40
CA GLN A 274 24.58 16.58 -6.05
C GLN A 274 24.05 16.66 -7.49
N ASP A 275 23.91 15.53 -8.18
CA ASP A 275 23.37 15.52 -9.54
C ASP A 275 21.92 16.01 -9.55
N VAL A 276 21.13 15.60 -8.54
CA VAL A 276 19.75 16.06 -8.34
C VAL A 276 19.70 17.50 -7.83
N LEU A 277 20.59 17.88 -6.90
CA LEU A 277 20.63 19.24 -6.33
C LEU A 277 21.05 20.31 -7.34
N ASN A 278 21.92 19.97 -8.29
CA ASN A 278 22.37 20.88 -9.33
C ASN A 278 21.31 21.14 -10.41
N ASP A 279 20.42 20.18 -10.64
CA ASP A 279 19.40 20.27 -11.69
C ASP A 279 18.05 19.66 -11.23
N PRO A 280 17.42 20.21 -10.16
CA PRO A 280 16.16 19.68 -9.67
C PRO A 280 15.04 19.89 -10.71
N VAL A 281 13.97 19.09 -10.61
CA VAL A 281 12.78 19.30 -11.46
C VAL A 281 12.12 20.64 -11.09
N LYS A 282 11.59 21.35 -12.08
CA LYS A 282 11.02 22.69 -11.90
C LYS A 282 9.52 22.66 -11.62
N PHE A 283 9.07 21.68 -10.83
CA PHE A 283 7.68 21.49 -10.43
C PHE A 283 7.55 21.53 -8.91
N ASP A 284 6.44 22.04 -8.43
CA ASP A 284 6.07 21.98 -7.02
C ASP A 284 5.40 20.65 -6.67
N ASN A 285 5.25 20.42 -5.37
CA ASN A 285 4.58 19.23 -4.82
C ASN A 285 5.14 17.91 -5.38
N ILE A 286 6.47 17.88 -5.55
CA ILE A 286 7.27 16.70 -5.93
C ILE A 286 8.07 16.22 -4.74
N MET A 287 8.16 14.92 -4.56
CA MET A 287 9.16 14.28 -3.69
C MET A 287 10.05 13.36 -4.50
N TYR A 288 11.29 13.17 -4.06
CA TYR A 288 12.23 12.25 -4.69
C TYR A 288 12.24 10.92 -3.95
N THR A 289 12.34 9.81 -4.66
CA THR A 289 12.34 8.49 -4.02
C THR A 289 13.75 8.04 -3.65
N PHE A 290 13.82 7.30 -2.54
CA PHE A 290 15.02 6.59 -2.10
C PHE A 290 14.71 5.13 -1.80
N HIS A 291 15.42 4.19 -2.39
CA HIS A 291 15.25 2.76 -2.11
C HIS A 291 16.45 2.17 -1.39
N PHE A 292 16.19 1.22 -0.47
CA PHE A 292 17.28 0.48 0.17
C PHE A 292 16.92 -0.94 0.57
N TYR A 293 17.93 -1.80 0.59
CA TYR A 293 17.84 -3.15 1.15
C TYR A 293 18.88 -3.29 2.25
N ALA A 294 18.42 -3.39 3.50
CA ALA A 294 19.24 -3.14 4.68
C ALA A 294 20.42 -4.10 4.83
N ALA A 295 20.34 -5.32 4.31
CA ALA A 295 21.47 -6.25 4.34
C ALA A 295 22.60 -5.86 3.37
N SER A 296 22.32 -5.06 2.34
CA SER A 296 23.28 -4.60 1.32
C SER A 296 23.68 -3.13 1.47
N HIS A 297 22.71 -2.27 1.74
CA HIS A 297 22.87 -0.82 1.73
C HIS A 297 23.08 -0.31 3.15
N LYS A 298 24.32 -0.31 3.64
CA LYS A 298 24.68 0.06 5.03
C LYS A 298 24.86 1.58 5.21
N ASP A 299 25.73 1.96 6.14
CA ASP A 299 26.02 3.33 6.59
C ASP A 299 26.22 4.35 5.47
N TYR A 300 26.89 3.96 4.37
CA TYR A 300 27.09 4.83 3.21
C TYR A 300 25.75 5.30 2.62
N TYR A 301 24.87 4.36 2.27
CA TYR A 301 23.56 4.64 1.68
C TYR A 301 22.64 5.36 2.68
N ARG A 302 22.72 5.01 3.97
CA ARG A 302 21.96 5.72 5.00
C ARG A 302 22.40 7.17 5.15
N SER A 303 23.70 7.45 5.00
CA SER A 303 24.23 8.82 5.00
C SER A 303 23.78 9.59 3.76
N VAL A 304 23.66 8.94 2.60
CA VAL A 304 23.09 9.53 1.38
C VAL A 304 21.63 9.93 1.61
N LEU A 305 20.81 9.06 2.18
CA LEU A 305 19.41 9.39 2.55
C LEU A 305 19.36 10.55 3.56
N ASP A 306 20.22 10.53 4.58
CA ASP A 306 20.32 11.59 5.59
C ASP A 306 20.61 12.95 4.92
N GLN A 307 21.65 13.02 4.09
CA GLN A 307 22.03 14.24 3.37
C GLN A 307 20.96 14.71 2.39
N ALA A 308 20.38 13.82 1.58
CA ALA A 308 19.34 14.17 0.63
C ALA A 308 18.11 14.76 1.34
N SER A 309 17.67 14.15 2.44
CA SER A 309 16.49 14.58 3.19
C SER A 309 16.68 15.85 4.02
N ASP A 310 17.90 16.36 4.18
CA ASP A 310 18.15 17.68 4.78
C ASP A 310 17.76 18.83 3.85
N VAL A 311 17.72 18.59 2.53
CA VAL A 311 17.55 19.64 1.52
C VAL A 311 16.47 19.35 0.48
N LEU A 312 16.06 18.09 0.33
CA LEU A 312 14.99 17.68 -0.59
C LEU A 312 13.85 16.99 0.16
N PRO A 313 12.60 17.10 -0.32
CA PRO A 313 11.52 16.22 0.12
C PRO A 313 11.76 14.80 -0.39
N VAL A 314 12.03 13.87 0.53
CA VAL A 314 12.33 12.46 0.21
C VAL A 314 11.24 11.53 0.73
N PHE A 315 10.88 10.53 -0.07
CA PHE A 315 9.98 9.42 0.29
C PHE A 315 10.70 8.09 0.04
N VAL A 316 10.69 7.16 0.99
CA VAL A 316 11.25 5.81 0.77
C VAL A 316 10.16 4.89 0.22
N SER A 317 9.90 4.93 -1.09
CA SER A 317 8.76 4.20 -1.69
C SER A 317 9.01 2.70 -1.81
N GLU A 318 10.25 2.24 -1.62
CA GLU A 318 10.57 0.83 -1.52
C GLU A 318 11.74 0.58 -0.58
N TRP A 319 11.62 -0.42 0.30
CA TRP A 319 12.77 -0.92 1.05
C TRP A 319 12.56 -2.34 1.58
N GLY A 320 13.65 -3.08 1.81
CA GLY A 320 13.64 -4.43 2.39
C GLY A 320 14.64 -4.60 3.55
N THR A 321 14.42 -5.60 4.41
CA THR A 321 15.36 -5.96 5.50
C THR A 321 16.49 -6.88 5.01
N GLN A 322 16.36 -7.40 3.79
CA GLN A 322 17.21 -8.39 3.15
C GLN A 322 18.33 -7.74 2.34
N ASN A 323 19.03 -8.54 1.52
CA ASN A 323 19.94 -8.03 0.49
C ASN A 323 19.17 -7.43 -0.69
N TYR A 324 19.88 -6.81 -1.64
CA TYR A 324 19.29 -6.10 -2.79
C TYR A 324 18.47 -6.99 -3.75
N ASP A 325 18.57 -8.33 -3.66
CA ASP A 325 17.73 -9.25 -4.44
C ASP A 325 16.35 -9.46 -3.79
N GLY A 326 16.10 -8.82 -2.64
CA GLY A 326 14.90 -9.01 -1.82
C GLY A 326 14.87 -10.36 -1.08
N ASP A 327 16.03 -11.03 -0.96
CA ASP A 327 16.13 -12.37 -0.38
C ASP A 327 17.37 -12.55 0.53
N GLY A 328 17.50 -13.73 1.13
CA GLY A 328 18.57 -14.03 2.06
C GLY A 328 18.31 -13.50 3.48
N PRO A 329 19.32 -13.50 4.36
CA PRO A 329 19.15 -13.16 5.76
C PRO A 329 18.70 -11.71 5.98
N ASN A 330 17.86 -11.50 6.98
CA ASN A 330 17.49 -10.18 7.45
C ASN A 330 18.64 -9.51 8.19
N ASP A 331 18.86 -8.21 7.97
CA ASP A 331 19.65 -7.36 8.85
C ASP A 331 18.74 -6.33 9.54
N PHE A 332 18.10 -6.75 10.62
CA PHE A 332 17.23 -5.89 11.42
C PHE A 332 17.98 -4.80 12.18
N VAL A 333 19.29 -4.96 12.43
CA VAL A 333 20.10 -3.91 13.08
C VAL A 333 20.25 -2.74 12.11
N SER A 334 20.67 -3.03 10.88
CA SER A 334 20.77 -2.01 9.85
C SER A 334 19.41 -1.42 9.48
N ALA A 335 18.36 -2.26 9.36
CA ALA A 335 17.01 -1.79 9.09
C ALA A 335 16.49 -0.85 10.18
N GLN A 336 16.73 -1.17 11.46
CA GLN A 336 16.31 -0.29 12.57
C GLN A 336 17.01 1.07 12.48
N GLN A 337 18.29 1.13 12.12
CA GLN A 337 18.98 2.42 11.93
C GLN A 337 18.34 3.28 10.83
N TYR A 338 17.82 2.67 9.75
CA TYR A 338 17.03 3.39 8.75
C TYR A 338 15.68 3.84 9.29
N ILE A 339 14.95 2.95 10.00
CA ILE A 339 13.67 3.30 10.63
C ILE A 339 13.84 4.50 11.57
N ASP A 340 14.88 4.52 12.40
CA ASP A 340 15.17 5.60 13.34
C ASP A 340 15.47 6.92 12.62
N LEU A 341 16.28 6.87 11.55
CA LEU A 341 16.52 8.03 10.69
C LEU A 341 15.21 8.57 10.09
N MET A 342 14.41 7.69 9.48
CA MET A 342 13.16 8.06 8.84
C MET A 342 12.14 8.60 9.85
N ALA A 343 12.06 8.02 11.06
CA ALA A 343 11.19 8.52 12.13
C ALA A 343 11.61 9.92 12.61
N ARG A 344 12.91 10.16 12.83
CA ARG A 344 13.43 11.49 13.22
C ARG A 344 13.14 12.55 12.17
N LYS A 345 13.26 12.20 10.89
CA LYS A 345 13.07 13.13 9.76
C LYS A 345 11.66 13.18 9.20
N LYS A 346 10.75 12.36 9.73
CA LYS A 346 9.38 12.16 9.21
C LYS A 346 9.38 11.78 7.72
N ILE A 347 10.30 10.90 7.33
CA ILE A 347 10.39 10.34 5.97
C ILE A 347 9.40 9.19 5.88
N SER A 348 8.42 9.32 5.00
CA SER A 348 7.40 8.29 4.77
C SER A 348 8.00 7.09 4.04
N TRP A 349 7.42 5.90 4.26
CA TRP A 349 7.96 4.68 3.66
C TRP A 349 6.93 3.58 3.37
N THR A 350 7.26 2.73 2.40
CA THR A 350 6.54 1.48 2.06
C THR A 350 7.51 0.31 1.93
N ASN A 351 7.30 -0.76 2.70
CA ASN A 351 8.17 -1.94 2.70
C ASN A 351 7.83 -2.92 1.57
N TRP A 352 8.86 -3.54 0.97
CA TRP A 352 8.76 -4.60 -0.04
C TRP A 352 8.83 -5.98 0.64
N ASN A 353 7.81 -6.85 0.56
CA ASN A 353 6.48 -6.63 -0.03
C ASN A 353 5.35 -7.48 0.57
N TYR A 354 4.11 -7.04 0.34
CA TYR A 354 2.85 -7.61 0.81
C TYR A 354 2.37 -8.78 -0.06
N SER A 355 3.17 -9.85 -0.12
CA SER A 355 2.82 -11.08 -0.82
C SER A 355 3.24 -12.32 -0.04
N ASP A 356 2.94 -13.48 -0.60
CA ASP A 356 3.43 -14.78 -0.15
C ASP A 356 4.52 -15.37 -1.06
N ASP A 357 5.26 -14.54 -1.80
CA ASP A 357 6.41 -14.96 -2.62
C ASP A 357 7.43 -15.76 -1.79
N PHE A 358 8.21 -16.62 -2.44
CA PHE A 358 9.14 -17.51 -1.72
C PHE A 358 10.29 -16.75 -1.03
N ARG A 359 10.68 -15.57 -1.54
CA ARG A 359 11.80 -14.79 -1.00
C ARG A 359 11.54 -14.33 0.42
N SER A 360 12.61 -14.13 1.19
CA SER A 360 12.52 -13.71 2.59
C SER A 360 11.93 -12.30 2.77
N GLY A 361 11.96 -11.44 1.75
CA GLY A 361 11.33 -10.12 1.75
C GLY A 361 9.80 -10.11 1.67
N ALA A 362 9.18 -11.16 1.12
CA ALA A 362 7.71 -11.25 1.14
C ALA A 362 7.21 -11.52 2.56
N VAL A 363 6.27 -10.70 3.04
CA VAL A 363 5.87 -10.71 4.46
C VAL A 363 5.09 -11.95 4.88
N PHE A 364 4.42 -12.65 3.96
CA PHE A 364 3.67 -13.86 4.27
C PHE A 364 4.38 -15.14 3.83
N LYS A 365 4.10 -16.24 4.53
CA LYS A 365 4.48 -17.61 4.15
C LYS A 365 3.65 -18.05 2.94
N ARG A 366 4.29 -18.79 2.01
CA ARG A 366 3.62 -19.35 0.82
C ARG A 366 2.31 -20.05 1.18
N GLY A 367 1.24 -19.73 0.45
CA GLY A 367 -0.09 -20.28 0.64
C GLY A 367 -1.01 -19.39 1.47
N ALA A 368 -0.50 -18.35 2.13
CA ALA A 368 -1.32 -17.37 2.85
C ALA A 368 -2.32 -16.69 1.92
N CYS A 369 -1.89 -16.28 0.71
CA CYS A 369 -2.78 -15.61 -0.24
C CYS A 369 -3.83 -16.58 -0.79
N THR A 370 -3.44 -17.79 -1.24
CA THR A 370 -4.41 -18.78 -1.75
C THR A 370 -5.43 -19.22 -0.69
N SER A 371 -5.01 -19.34 0.57
CA SER A 371 -5.90 -19.70 1.68
C SER A 371 -6.68 -18.52 2.27
N GLN A 372 -6.39 -17.28 1.82
CA GLN A 372 -6.93 -16.04 2.38
C GLN A 372 -6.72 -15.93 3.89
N ASN A 373 -5.63 -16.50 4.41
CA ASN A 373 -5.26 -16.44 5.82
C ASN A 373 -4.07 -15.48 5.97
N PHE A 374 -4.34 -14.30 6.52
CA PHE A 374 -3.34 -13.25 6.76
C PHE A 374 -3.10 -13.03 8.27
N SER A 375 -3.30 -14.07 9.09
CA SER A 375 -3.02 -14.02 10.53
C SER A 375 -1.51 -13.92 10.81
N ASP A 376 -1.15 -13.52 12.03
CA ASP A 376 0.26 -13.38 12.44
C ASP A 376 1.06 -14.69 12.35
N SER A 377 0.38 -15.84 12.48
CA SER A 377 0.98 -17.16 12.27
C SER A 377 1.53 -17.37 10.85
N GLN A 378 1.01 -16.62 9.87
CA GLN A 378 1.40 -16.66 8.48
C GLN A 378 2.52 -15.69 8.13
N LEU A 379 2.98 -14.86 9.07
CA LEU A 379 4.07 -13.93 8.80
C LEU A 379 5.41 -14.66 8.72
N LYS A 380 6.23 -14.24 7.76
CA LYS A 380 7.68 -14.46 7.82
C LYS A 380 8.28 -13.55 8.88
N GLU A 381 9.55 -13.80 9.21
CA GLU A 381 10.30 -12.99 10.18
C GLU A 381 10.29 -11.49 9.83
N ALA A 382 10.53 -11.16 8.56
CA ALA A 382 10.47 -9.77 8.08
C ALA A 382 9.06 -9.17 8.20
N GLY A 383 8.01 -9.94 7.90
CA GLY A 383 6.63 -9.49 8.03
C GLY A 383 6.23 -9.16 9.47
N ALA A 384 6.58 -10.02 10.42
CA ALA A 384 6.36 -9.77 11.83
C ALA A 384 7.11 -8.52 12.32
N TRP A 385 8.36 -8.35 11.87
CA TRP A 385 9.17 -7.18 12.20
C TRP A 385 8.55 -5.89 11.64
N VAL A 386 8.19 -5.87 10.37
CA VAL A 386 7.63 -4.67 9.71
C VAL A 386 6.26 -4.30 10.28
N LYS A 387 5.37 -5.26 10.55
CA LYS A 387 4.07 -5.02 11.20
C LYS A 387 4.23 -4.23 12.50
N ALA A 388 5.22 -4.59 13.32
CA ALA A 388 5.50 -3.89 14.58
C ALA A 388 5.96 -2.43 14.37
N ARG A 389 6.60 -2.10 13.23
CA ARG A 389 7.12 -0.74 12.92
C ARG A 389 6.05 0.16 12.30
N ILE A 390 5.08 -0.42 11.58
CA ILE A 390 3.93 0.34 11.06
C ILE A 390 3.05 0.85 12.22
N SER A 391 2.89 0.04 13.27
CA SER A 391 2.06 0.34 14.43
C SER A 391 2.78 1.11 15.54
N GLU A 392 4.11 1.25 15.47
CA GLU A 392 4.90 1.90 16.53
C GLU A 392 4.43 3.34 16.81
N GLY A 393 4.05 3.62 18.06
CA GLY A 393 3.58 4.94 18.49
C GLY A 393 2.18 5.35 18.00
N LYS A 394 1.34 4.40 17.57
CA LYS A 394 -0.08 4.61 17.25
C LYS A 394 -1.01 4.26 18.40
#